data_AF-X1Q8M4-F1
#
_entry.id   AF-X1Q8M4-F1
#
_cell.length_a   1.000
_cell.length_b   1.000
_cell.length_c   1.000
_cell.angle_alpha   90.00
_cell.angle_beta   90.00
_cell.angle_gamma   90.00
#
_symmetry.space_group_name_H-M   'P 1'
#
loop_
_entity.id
_entity.type
_entity.pdbx_description
1 polymer ?
#
loop_
_entity_poly.entity_id
_entity_poly.type
_entity_poly.pdbx_seq_one_letter_code
_entity_poly.pdbx_strand_id
1 'polypeptide(L)'
;MILNYNLHMFSKYKYTTLPVIGLLLVLILFLCINFSGCTLSSDIKSFFEGKFSDEAEKDEVVEIVKMFFNLLIDKDYGGAYGYISNKDKSRGNLEDFSGEFKNVTDIVSINIKWVEVKNNIAVVG
;
A
#
# COMPACT_ATOMS: atom_id res chain seq x y z
N MET A 1 15.42 -41.70 -57.71
CA MET A 1 15.83 -40.34 -57.30
C MET A 1 14.63 -39.60 -56.66
N ILE A 2 14.02 -40.16 -55.61
CA ILE A 2 12.83 -39.56 -54.95
C ILE A 2 12.98 -39.57 -53.42
N LEU A 3 13.78 -40.49 -52.85
CA LEU A 3 13.99 -40.55 -51.40
C LEU A 3 14.80 -39.38 -50.82
N ASN A 4 15.64 -38.72 -51.62
CA ASN A 4 16.59 -37.71 -51.10
C ASN A 4 15.98 -36.30 -50.92
N TYR A 5 14.83 -36.02 -51.54
CA TYR A 5 14.15 -34.72 -51.41
C TYR A 5 13.31 -34.60 -50.13
N ASN A 6 12.75 -35.71 -49.64
CA ASN A 6 11.86 -35.69 -48.48
C ASN A 6 12.60 -35.46 -47.15
N LEU A 7 13.84 -35.96 -47.00
CA LEU A 7 14.61 -35.76 -45.77
C LEU A 7 15.01 -34.29 -45.54
N HIS A 8 15.30 -33.56 -46.62
CA HIS A 8 15.75 -32.16 -46.54
C HIS A 8 14.61 -31.18 -46.20
N MET A 9 13.38 -31.51 -46.59
CA MET A 9 12.17 -30.74 -46.27
C MET A 9 11.73 -30.91 -44.81
N PHE A 10 11.84 -32.12 -44.25
CA PHE A 10 11.51 -32.37 -42.83
C PHE A 10 12.49 -31.73 -41.85
N SER A 11 13.78 -31.61 -42.24
CA SER A 11 14.81 -30.95 -41.44
C SER A 11 14.52 -29.44 -41.26
N LYS A 12 14.20 -28.72 -42.35
CA LYS A 12 13.95 -27.26 -42.29
C LYS A 12 12.70 -26.88 -41.49
N TYR A 13 11.64 -27.69 -41.52
CA TYR A 13 10.39 -27.43 -40.79
C TYR A 13 10.50 -27.60 -39.27
N LYS A 14 11.47 -28.41 -38.80
CA LYS A 14 11.66 -28.67 -37.36
C LYS A 14 12.39 -27.52 -36.65
N TYR A 15 13.25 -26.80 -37.35
CA TYR A 15 14.05 -25.69 -36.79
C TYR A 15 13.36 -24.32 -36.84
N THR A 16 12.37 -24.13 -37.72
CA THR A 16 11.63 -22.85 -37.84
C THR A 16 10.39 -22.79 -36.94
N THR A 17 9.83 -23.93 -36.53
CA THR A 17 8.66 -24.00 -35.64
C THR A 17 9.03 -23.88 -34.16
N LEU A 18 10.21 -24.34 -33.76
CA LEU A 18 10.72 -24.23 -32.38
C LEU A 18 10.79 -22.78 -31.84
N PRO A 19 11.37 -21.80 -32.56
CA PRO A 19 11.46 -20.42 -32.07
C PRO A 19 10.09 -19.72 -32.03
N VAL A 20 9.17 -20.09 -32.91
CA VAL A 20 7.81 -19.54 -32.95
C VAL A 20 7.00 -19.97 -31.73
N ILE A 21 7.12 -21.24 -31.32
CA ILE A 21 6.48 -21.76 -30.11
C ILE A 21 7.07 -21.09 -28.86
N GLY A 22 8.39 -20.88 -28.82
CA GLY A 22 9.04 -20.15 -27.73
C GLY A 22 8.55 -18.71 -27.59
N LEU A 23 8.43 -18.00 -28.71
CA LEU A 23 7.91 -16.63 -28.74
C LEU A 23 6.46 -16.56 -28.25
N LEU A 24 5.63 -17.53 -28.67
CA LEU A 24 4.23 -17.61 -28.26
C LEU A 24 4.09 -17.83 -26.73
N LEU A 25 4.93 -18.69 -26.15
CA LEU A 25 4.95 -18.93 -24.70
C LEU A 25 5.37 -17.69 -23.90
N VAL A 26 6.37 -16.94 -24.39
CA VAL A 26 6.80 -15.68 -23.77
C VAL A 26 5.70 -14.63 -23.82
N LEU A 27 4.97 -14.51 -24.94
CA LEU A 27 3.82 -13.62 -25.08
C LEU A 27 2.68 -13.99 -24.12
N ILE A 28 2.37 -15.28 -23.99
CA ILE A 28 1.35 -15.76 -23.05
C ILE A 28 1.75 -15.46 -21.60
N LEU A 29 3.01 -15.72 -21.22
CA LEU A 29 3.51 -15.40 -19.88
C LEU A 29 3.47 -13.89 -19.61
N PHE A 30 3.85 -13.05 -20.58
CA PHE A 30 3.77 -11.60 -20.46
C PHE A 30 2.32 -11.14 -20.25
N LEU A 31 1.37 -11.70 -20.99
CA LEU A 31 -0.06 -11.41 -20.81
C LEU A 31 -0.57 -11.87 -19.44
N CYS A 32 -0.17 -13.05 -18.95
CA CYS A 32 -0.54 -13.54 -17.62
C CYS A 32 -0.01 -12.64 -16.49
N ILE A 33 1.22 -12.13 -16.61
CA ILE A 33 1.82 -11.22 -15.62
C ILE A 33 1.06 -9.88 -15.61
N ASN A 34 0.74 -9.33 -16.78
CA ASN A 34 0.00 -8.06 -16.86
C ASN A 34 -1.47 -8.20 -16.42
N PHE A 35 -2.11 -9.36 -16.67
CA PHE A 35 -3.50 -9.62 -16.28
C PHE A 35 -3.63 -9.86 -14.76
N SER A 36 -2.66 -10.55 -14.16
CA SER A 36 -2.63 -10.78 -12.70
C SER A 36 -2.23 -9.54 -11.89
N GLY A 37 -1.56 -8.57 -12.52
CA GLY A 37 -1.19 -7.29 -11.89
C GLY A 37 -2.31 -6.26 -11.81
N CYS A 38 -3.32 -6.35 -12.69
CA CYS A 38 -4.45 -5.40 -12.69
C CYS A 38 -5.50 -5.68 -11.61
N THR A 39 -5.71 -6.96 -11.23
CA THR A 39 -6.65 -7.32 -10.16
C THR A 39 -6.13 -6.93 -8.78
N LEU A 40 -4.82 -7.05 -8.54
CA LEU A 40 -4.23 -6.67 -7.24
C LEU A 40 -4.31 -5.16 -6.94
N SER A 41 -4.17 -4.32 -7.96
CA SER A 41 -4.22 -2.85 -7.82
C SER A 41 -5.66 -2.32 -7.64
N SER A 42 -6.63 -2.96 -8.29
CA SER A 42 -8.05 -2.61 -8.17
C SER A 42 -8.66 -3.08 -6.85
N ASP A 43 -8.24 -4.23 -6.33
CA ASP A 43 -8.70 -4.74 -5.04
C ASP A 43 -8.18 -3.89 -3.87
N ILE A 44 -6.93 -3.44 -3.91
CA ILE A 44 -6.37 -2.57 -2.86
C ILE A 44 -7.07 -1.21 -2.87
N LYS A 45 -7.26 -0.61 -4.04
CA LYS A 45 -7.93 0.68 -4.17
C LYS A 45 -9.40 0.60 -3.73
N SER A 46 -10.14 -0.43 -4.16
CA SER A 46 -11.54 -0.62 -3.74
C SER A 46 -11.68 -0.98 -2.25
N PHE A 47 -10.70 -1.69 -1.68
CA PHE A 47 -10.64 -1.95 -0.24
C PHE A 47 -10.48 -0.66 0.57
N PHE A 48 -9.64 0.27 0.10
CA PHE A 48 -9.45 1.56 0.74
C PHE A 48 -10.59 2.55 0.47
N GLU A 49 -11.13 2.58 -0.74
CA GLU A 49 -12.32 3.40 -1.07
C GLU A 49 -13.55 2.89 -0.32
N GLY A 50 -13.75 1.58 -0.20
CA GLY A 50 -14.85 0.97 0.53
C GLY A 50 -14.78 1.21 2.05
N LYS A 51 -13.58 1.16 2.64
CA LYS A 51 -13.37 1.35 4.09
C LYS A 51 -13.47 2.80 4.56
N PHE A 52 -13.53 3.78 3.64
CA PHE A 52 -13.62 5.20 3.97
C PHE A 52 -14.58 5.93 3.01
N SER A 53 -15.63 5.24 2.54
CA SER A 53 -16.62 5.83 1.63
C SER A 53 -17.71 6.62 2.35
N ASP A 54 -17.96 6.31 3.63
CA ASP A 54 -18.94 7.03 4.43
C ASP A 54 -18.32 8.31 5.01
N GLU A 55 -18.90 9.46 4.66
CA GLU A 55 -18.48 10.77 5.18
C GLU A 55 -18.52 10.82 6.72
N ALA A 56 -19.43 10.07 7.34
CA ALA A 56 -19.52 9.93 8.79
C ALA A 56 -18.29 9.24 9.43
N GLU A 57 -17.70 8.22 8.77
CA GLU A 57 -16.46 7.58 9.24
C GLU A 57 -15.27 8.53 9.09
N LYS A 58 -15.27 9.40 8.07
CA LYS A 58 -14.23 10.43 7.93
C LYS A 58 -14.29 11.46 9.05
N ASP A 59 -15.49 11.91 9.41
CA ASP A 59 -15.69 12.85 10.51
C ASP A 59 -15.25 12.25 11.85
N GLU A 60 -15.55 10.98 12.10
CA GLU A 60 -15.08 10.27 13.30
C GLU A 60 -13.54 10.16 13.34
N VAL A 61 -12.89 9.82 12.22
CA VAL A 61 -11.43 9.78 12.14
C VAL A 61 -10.82 11.15 12.36
N VAL A 62 -11.41 12.21 11.81
CA VAL A 62 -10.98 13.59 12.03
C VAL A 62 -11.05 13.94 13.52
N GLU A 63 -12.12 13.60 14.22
CA GLU A 63 -12.26 13.84 15.65
C GLU A 63 -11.25 13.05 16.49
N ILE A 64 -11.01 11.78 16.15
CA ILE A 64 -9.97 10.96 16.80
C ILE A 64 -8.59 11.61 16.66
N VAL A 65 -8.24 12.08 15.46
CA VAL A 65 -6.95 12.73 15.20
C VAL A 65 -6.84 14.04 15.98
N LYS A 66 -7.87 14.90 15.96
CA LYS A 66 -7.88 16.12 16.76
C LYS A 66 -7.68 15.83 18.24
N MET A 67 -8.39 14.82 18.76
CA MET A 67 -8.30 14.45 20.18
C MET A 67 -6.90 13.96 20.55
N PHE A 68 -6.29 13.11 19.71
CA PHE A 68 -4.90 12.68 19.90
C PHE A 68 -3.93 13.86 20.04
N PHE A 69 -3.99 14.82 19.13
CA PHE A 69 -3.07 15.95 19.17
C PHE A 69 -3.41 16.97 20.26
N ASN A 70 -4.68 17.18 20.62
CA ASN A 70 -5.05 18.00 21.77
C ASN A 70 -4.42 17.43 23.05
N LEU A 71 -4.42 16.11 23.21
CA LEU A 71 -3.75 15.45 24.34
C LEU A 71 -2.23 15.67 24.32
N LEU A 72 -1.60 15.69 23.14
CA LEU A 72 -0.17 16.06 23.02
C LEU A 72 0.10 17.52 23.38
N ILE A 73 -0.79 18.45 23.00
CA ILE A 73 -0.71 19.87 23.36
C ILE A 73 -0.80 20.05 24.87
N ASP A 74 -1.76 19.35 25.50
CA ASP A 74 -1.99 19.34 26.94
C ASP A 74 -0.93 18.55 27.72
N LYS A 75 0.03 17.92 27.00
CA LYS A 75 1.08 17.05 27.53
C LYS A 75 0.54 15.82 28.29
N ASP A 76 -0.69 15.42 27.98
CA ASP A 76 -1.27 14.15 28.41
C ASP A 76 -0.84 13.02 27.46
N TYR A 77 0.42 12.61 27.60
CA TYR A 77 0.99 11.53 26.79
C TYR A 77 0.32 10.17 27.07
N GLY A 78 -0.22 9.96 28.28
CA GLY A 78 -0.95 8.75 28.63
C GLY A 78 -2.25 8.62 27.84
N GLY A 79 -3.02 9.71 27.81
CA GLY A 79 -4.21 9.83 26.97
C GLY A 79 -3.87 9.63 25.50
N ALA A 80 -2.86 10.35 24.97
CA ALA A 80 -2.46 10.25 23.57
C ALA A 80 -1.99 8.84 23.17
N TYR A 81 -1.23 8.16 24.04
CA TYR A 81 -0.83 6.76 23.84
C TYR A 81 -2.03 5.80 23.82
N GLY A 82 -3.15 6.18 24.44
CA GLY A 82 -4.41 5.44 24.33
C GLY A 82 -4.86 5.25 22.88
N TYR A 83 -4.66 6.26 22.03
CA TYR A 83 -5.13 6.32 20.65
C TYR A 83 -4.23 5.62 19.62
N ILE A 84 -3.00 5.23 19.99
CA ILE A 84 -2.13 4.51 19.05
C ILE A 84 -2.50 3.02 18.96
N SER A 85 -2.24 2.41 17.81
CA SER A 85 -2.61 1.02 17.54
C SER A 85 -1.83 0.04 18.43
N ASN A 86 -2.40 -1.12 18.74
CA ASN A 86 -1.69 -2.17 19.50
C ASN A 86 -0.39 -2.63 18.82
N LYS A 87 -0.32 -2.53 17.49
CA LYS A 87 0.89 -2.83 16.71
C LYS A 87 1.99 -1.79 16.96
N ASP A 88 1.64 -0.55 17.19
CA ASP A 88 2.62 0.50 17.52
C ASP A 88 3.02 0.40 18.99
N LYS A 89 2.09 0.04 19.89
CA LYS A 89 2.37 -0.28 21.31
C LYS A 89 3.31 -1.46 21.49
N SER A 90 3.48 -2.33 20.49
CA SER A 90 4.46 -3.42 20.55
C SER A 90 5.88 -2.98 20.18
N ARG A 91 6.06 -1.75 19.69
CA ARG A 91 7.37 -1.21 19.25
C ARG A 91 8.05 -0.36 20.31
N GLY A 92 7.28 0.16 21.26
CA GLY A 92 7.77 0.99 22.37
C GLY A 92 6.67 1.10 23.42
N ASN A 93 7.08 1.31 24.67
CA ASN A 93 6.14 1.47 25.77
C ASN A 93 5.72 2.95 25.93
N LEU A 94 4.88 3.22 26.95
CA LEU A 94 4.41 4.58 27.23
C LEU A 94 5.56 5.55 27.58
N GLU A 95 6.61 5.09 28.27
CA GLU A 95 7.76 5.92 28.62
C GLU A 95 8.56 6.30 27.36
N ASP A 96 8.76 5.35 26.44
CA ASP A 96 9.42 5.61 25.16
C ASP A 96 8.64 6.66 24.34
N PHE A 97 7.32 6.45 24.21
CA PHE A 97 6.42 7.38 23.53
C PHE A 97 6.45 8.78 24.16
N SER A 98 6.32 8.85 25.48
CA SER A 98 6.36 10.11 26.23
C SER A 98 7.70 10.83 26.04
N GLY A 99 8.82 10.10 26.07
CA GLY A 99 10.16 10.65 25.86
C GLY A 99 10.33 11.29 24.47
N GLU A 100 9.84 10.63 23.42
CA GLU A 100 9.89 11.15 22.05
C GLU A 100 9.03 12.42 21.90
N PHE A 101 7.76 12.35 22.33
CA PHE A 101 6.83 13.47 22.11
C PHE A 101 7.08 14.64 23.04
N LYS A 102 7.55 14.42 24.27
CA LYS A 102 7.92 15.51 25.20
C LYS A 102 8.98 16.41 24.61
N ASN A 103 10.01 15.84 23.98
CA ASN A 103 11.06 16.64 23.33
C ASN A 103 10.47 17.49 22.20
N VAL A 104 9.51 16.97 21.44
CA VAL A 104 8.87 17.69 20.33
C VAL A 104 7.96 18.81 20.84
N THR A 105 7.10 18.53 21.82
CA THR A 105 6.12 19.49 22.36
C THR A 105 6.75 20.56 23.24
N ASP A 106 7.90 20.28 23.87
CA ASP A 106 8.67 21.28 24.63
C ASP A 106 9.41 22.27 23.70
N ILE A 107 9.74 21.86 22.47
CA ILE A 107 10.46 22.68 21.47
C ILE A 107 9.48 23.43 20.56
N VAL A 108 8.37 22.78 20.17
CA VAL A 108 7.40 23.31 19.21
C VAL A 108 6.03 23.33 19.86
N SER A 109 5.45 24.53 19.95
CA SER A 109 4.04 24.67 20.32
C SER A 109 3.19 24.15 19.16
N ILE A 110 2.51 23.02 19.39
CA ILE A 110 1.59 22.43 18.41
C ILE A 110 0.31 23.26 18.46
N ASN A 111 -0.12 23.79 17.31
CA ASN A 111 -1.41 24.46 17.17
C ASN A 111 -2.09 23.89 15.92
N ILE A 112 -3.20 23.19 16.11
CA ILE A 112 -3.95 22.58 15.02
C ILE A 112 -5.06 23.53 14.60
N LYS A 113 -5.00 23.98 13.35
CA LYS A 113 -6.03 24.79 12.73
C LYS A 113 -6.99 23.94 11.91
N TRP A 114 -6.48 22.89 11.27
CA TRP A 114 -7.29 22.01 10.43
C TRP A 114 -6.70 20.60 10.37
N VAL A 115 -7.58 19.64 10.08
CA VAL A 115 -7.24 18.23 9.84
C VAL A 115 -7.95 17.82 8.56
N GLU A 116 -7.22 17.27 7.60
CA GLU A 116 -7.78 16.69 6.38
C GLU A 116 -7.39 15.22 6.30
N VAL A 117 -8.39 14.34 6.14
CA VAL A 117 -8.18 12.91 5.95
C VAL A 117 -8.37 12.59 4.47
N LYS A 118 -7.25 12.24 3.81
CA LYS A 118 -7.26 11.74 2.43
C LYS A 118 -6.80 10.28 2.47
N ASN A 119 -7.72 9.37 2.16
CA ASN A 119 -7.51 7.93 2.27
C ASN A 119 -7.11 7.54 3.70
N ASN A 120 -5.93 6.94 3.89
CA ASN A 120 -5.38 6.51 5.18
C ASN A 120 -4.35 7.49 5.78
N ILE A 121 -4.27 8.72 5.26
CA ILE A 121 -3.34 9.74 5.72
C ILE A 121 -4.13 10.92 6.28
N ALA A 122 -3.86 11.27 7.53
CA ALA A 122 -4.31 12.51 8.14
C ALA A 122 -3.21 13.57 7.96
N VAL A 123 -3.57 14.69 7.34
CA VAL A 123 -2.72 15.88 7.22
C VAL A 123 -3.23 16.92 8.20
N VAL A 124 -2.31 17.49 8.97
CA VAL A 124 -2.62 18.42 10.06
C VAL A 124 -1.77 19.68 9.88
N GLY A 125 -2.39 20.85 10.03
CA GLY A 125 -1.70 22.15 9.91
C GLY A 125 -2.42 23.29 10.60
#